data_AF-A0AAD1T810-F1
#
_entry.id   AF-A0AAD1T810-F1
#
_cell.length_a   1.000
_cell.length_b   1.000
_cell.length_c   1.000
_cell.angle_alpha   90.00
_cell.angle_beta   90.00
_cell.angle_gamma   90.00
#
_symmetry.space_group_name_H-M   'P 1'
#
loop_
_entity.id
_entity.type
_entity.pdbx_description
1 polymer ?
#
loop_
_entity_poly.entity_id
_entity_poly.type
_entity_poly.pdbx_seq_one_letter_code
_entity_poly.pdbx_strand_id
1 'polypeptide(L)'
;MATFAYTEGDINRITSALRGAREFLTNESERGIAHKLERDLKRKISWELHINTLGEYLRQKRIPRGLRVRLHPTLCRDNVEHRTIWYKILNKCSVDLMVLTIESLQKELTKLIKEIAATEQELAAVTASTDLETLKKQIEDKLKEYQRETEEFKKKKFHRDELDYQRDQVYTWYSTADNRSYRPNRDTTTQRWRSDTEGATSSSSASSSSGMTFLERGTRHEEASGGGVTTRGTREKRQGRPPQSRRNL
;
A
#
# COMPACT_ATOMS: atom_id res chain seq x y z
N MET A 1 -53.24 2.67 -32.37
CA MET A 1 -52.73 3.82 -31.58
C MET A 1 -51.34 4.14 -32.10
N ALA A 2 -51.13 5.33 -32.65
CA ALA A 2 -49.81 5.74 -33.13
C ALA A 2 -48.95 6.16 -31.94
N THR A 3 -47.79 5.52 -31.79
CA THR A 3 -46.82 5.83 -30.73
C THR A 3 -46.17 7.16 -31.07
N PHE A 4 -46.36 8.18 -30.22
CA PHE A 4 -45.70 9.46 -30.39
C PHE A 4 -44.18 9.29 -30.18
N ALA A 5 -43.38 9.76 -31.14
CA ALA A 5 -41.93 9.75 -31.08
C ALA A 5 -41.37 11.09 -31.59
N TYR A 6 -40.40 11.64 -30.86
CA TYR A 6 -39.67 12.84 -31.28
C TYR A 6 -38.73 12.51 -32.45
N THR A 7 -38.68 13.38 -33.45
CA THR A 7 -37.72 13.27 -34.55
C THR A 7 -36.32 13.74 -34.11
N GLU A 8 -35.25 13.32 -34.79
CA GLU A 8 -33.90 13.85 -34.52
C GLU A 8 -33.84 15.38 -34.65
N GLY A 9 -34.64 15.96 -35.55
CA GLY A 9 -34.78 17.41 -35.68
C GLY A 9 -35.39 18.06 -34.43
N ASP A 10 -36.42 17.44 -33.84
CA ASP A 10 -37.02 17.90 -32.58
C ASP A 10 -36.05 17.76 -31.41
N ILE A 11 -35.32 16.64 -31.33
CA ILE A 11 -34.31 16.41 -30.29
C ILE A 11 -33.22 17.47 -30.37
N ASN A 12 -32.68 17.72 -31.57
CA ASN A 12 -31.65 18.74 -31.79
C ASN A 12 -32.17 20.14 -31.48
N ARG A 13 -33.39 20.50 -31.89
CA ARG A 13 -34.00 21.80 -31.56
C ARG A 13 -34.17 21.98 -30.05
N ILE A 14 -34.68 20.98 -29.35
CA ILE A 14 -34.92 21.02 -27.91
C ILE A 14 -33.58 21.10 -27.15
N THR A 15 -32.60 20.27 -27.52
CA THR A 15 -31.29 20.27 -26.85
C THR A 15 -30.45 21.52 -27.13
N SER A 16 -30.53 22.09 -28.33
CA SER A 16 -29.86 23.35 -28.68
C SER A 16 -30.39 24.54 -27.89
N ALA A 17 -31.67 24.52 -27.53
CA ALA A 17 -32.32 25.56 -26.74
C ALA A 17 -31.89 25.55 -25.26
N LEU A 18 -31.35 24.44 -24.75
CA LEU A 18 -30.86 24.27 -23.36
C LEU A 18 -29.48 24.92 -23.13
N ARG A 19 -29.18 26.04 -23.79
CA ARG A 19 -27.90 26.75 -23.67
C ARG A 19 -27.63 27.11 -22.20
N GLY A 20 -26.52 26.62 -21.65
CA GLY A 20 -26.11 26.83 -20.25
C GLY A 20 -26.31 25.63 -19.31
N ALA A 21 -27.27 24.72 -19.57
CA ALA A 21 -27.49 23.53 -18.72
C ALA A 21 -26.40 22.45 -18.89
N ARG A 22 -25.66 22.51 -20.01
CA ARG A 22 -24.57 21.57 -20.33
C ARG A 22 -23.37 21.77 -19.41
N GLU A 23 -23.00 23.03 -19.15
CA GLU A 23 -21.85 23.41 -18.32
C GLU A 23 -22.01 23.01 -16.85
N PHE A 24 -23.24 23.00 -16.33
CA PHE A 24 -23.55 22.53 -14.98
C PHE A 24 -23.18 21.06 -14.74
N LEU A 25 -23.29 20.20 -15.77
CA LEU A 25 -22.96 18.78 -15.65
C LEU A 25 -21.51 18.46 -16.07
N THR A 26 -20.84 19.37 -16.79
CA THR A 26 -19.50 19.14 -17.34
C THR A 26 -18.39 19.88 -16.61
N ASN A 27 -18.68 20.99 -15.95
CA ASN A 27 -17.67 21.75 -15.21
C ASN A 27 -17.34 21.01 -13.92
N GLU A 28 -16.06 20.67 -13.72
CA GLU A 28 -15.61 20.19 -12.42
C GLU A 28 -15.96 21.24 -11.37
N SER A 29 -16.63 20.80 -10.31
CA SER A 29 -16.93 21.67 -9.17
C SER A 29 -15.62 22.24 -8.63
N GLU A 30 -15.63 23.52 -8.25
CA GLU A 30 -14.51 24.18 -7.55
C GLU A 30 -13.93 23.31 -6.43
N ARG A 31 -14.80 22.65 -5.65
CA ARG A 31 -14.40 21.71 -4.59
C ARG A 31 -13.65 20.50 -5.14
N GLY A 32 -14.05 19.98 -6.29
CA GLY A 32 -13.39 18.87 -6.97
C GLY A 32 -11.96 19.23 -7.39
N ILE A 33 -11.80 20.41 -8.00
CA ILE A 33 -10.49 20.93 -8.42
C ILE A 33 -9.59 21.15 -7.19
N ALA A 34 -10.13 21.73 -6.11
CA ALA A 34 -9.42 21.93 -4.85
C ALA A 34 -8.98 20.62 -4.19
N HIS A 35 -9.83 19.59 -4.18
CA HIS A 35 -9.49 18.27 -3.66
C HIS A 35 -8.43 17.56 -4.50
N LYS A 36 -8.51 17.70 -5.83
CA LYS A 36 -7.50 17.18 -6.76
C LYS A 36 -6.14 17.84 -6.48
N LEU A 37 -6.12 19.17 -6.33
CA LEU A 37 -4.93 19.94 -5.98
C LEU A 37 -4.34 19.49 -4.62
N GLU A 38 -5.17 19.36 -3.58
CA GLU A 38 -4.72 18.87 -2.26
C GLU A 38 -4.09 17.47 -2.36
N ARG A 39 -4.72 16.56 -3.11
CA ARG A 39 -4.22 15.20 -3.33
C ARG A 39 -2.87 15.20 -4.05
N ASP A 40 -2.74 16.01 -5.09
CA ASP A 40 -1.53 16.07 -5.90
C ASP A 40 -0.36 16.72 -5.13
N LEU A 41 -0.63 17.74 -4.33
CA LEU A 41 0.35 18.33 -3.40
C LEU A 41 0.80 17.34 -2.32
N LYS A 42 -0.12 16.57 -1.72
CA LYS A 42 0.25 15.49 -0.77
C LYS A 42 1.11 14.42 -1.44
N ARG A 43 0.76 14.03 -2.67
CA ARG A 43 1.54 13.08 -3.47
C ARG A 43 2.96 13.61 -3.75
N LYS A 44 3.10 14.89 -4.10
CA LYS A 44 4.38 15.57 -4.27
C LYS A 44 5.25 15.48 -3.01
N ILE A 45 4.72 15.89 -1.85
CA ILE A 45 5.44 15.85 -0.56
C ILE A 45 5.88 14.41 -0.24
N SER A 46 5.00 13.43 -0.44
CA SER A 46 5.30 12.02 -0.17
C SER A 46 6.48 11.51 -1.03
N TRP A 47 6.49 11.86 -2.32
CA TRP A 47 7.56 11.51 -3.25
C TRP A 47 8.88 12.21 -2.91
N GLU A 48 8.87 13.51 -2.65
CA GLU A 48 10.06 14.27 -2.23
C GLU A 48 10.68 13.69 -0.96
N LEU A 49 9.86 13.46 0.07
CA LEU A 49 10.33 12.85 1.31
C LEU A 49 10.81 11.40 1.08
N HIS A 50 10.25 10.65 0.14
CA HIS A 50 10.74 9.30 -0.19
C HIS A 50 12.10 9.34 -0.87
N ILE A 51 12.27 10.19 -1.87
CA ILE A 51 13.56 10.42 -2.55
C ILE A 51 14.62 10.84 -1.54
N ASN A 52 14.33 11.86 -0.72
CA ASN A 52 15.27 12.37 0.28
C ASN A 52 15.66 11.28 1.30
N THR A 53 14.69 10.52 1.78
CA THR A 53 14.96 9.42 2.73
C THR A 53 15.84 8.35 2.10
N LEU A 54 15.54 7.91 0.87
CA LEU A 54 16.38 6.92 0.18
C LEU A 54 17.79 7.46 -0.11
N GLY A 55 17.91 8.74 -0.46
CA GLY A 55 19.20 9.41 -0.61
C GLY A 55 20.04 9.37 0.67
N GLU A 56 19.41 9.57 1.83
CA GLU A 56 20.07 9.44 3.13
C GLU A 56 20.55 8.01 3.41
N TYR A 57 19.71 7.02 3.12
CA TYR A 57 20.12 5.61 3.22
C TYR A 57 21.34 5.30 2.34
N LEU A 58 21.35 5.78 1.09
CA LEU A 58 22.50 5.62 0.18
C LEU A 58 23.76 6.29 0.72
N ARG A 59 23.64 7.54 1.19
CA ARG A 59 24.76 8.32 1.76
C ARG A 59 25.38 7.62 2.97
N GLN A 60 24.56 6.99 3.80
CA GLN A 60 25.01 6.27 4.99
C GLN A 60 25.31 4.79 4.73
N LYS A 61 25.24 4.34 3.47
CA LYS A 61 25.47 2.94 3.04
C LYS A 61 24.58 1.92 3.79
N ARG A 62 23.34 2.29 4.04
CA ARG A 62 22.34 1.48 4.76
C ARG A 62 21.22 1.05 3.81
N ILE A 63 20.69 -0.14 4.04
CA ILE A 63 19.53 -0.69 3.31
C ILE A 63 18.31 -0.71 4.24
N PRO A 64 17.19 -0.06 3.85
CA PRO A 64 15.95 -0.08 4.63
C PRO A 64 15.46 -1.51 4.88
N ARG A 65 14.88 -1.80 6.05
CA ARG A 65 14.39 -3.16 6.40
C ARG A 65 13.50 -3.80 5.32
N GLY A 66 12.66 -3.00 4.65
CA GLY A 66 11.74 -3.48 3.61
C GLY A 66 12.43 -3.90 2.30
N LEU A 67 13.65 -3.43 2.06
CA LEU A 67 14.43 -3.75 0.85
C LEU A 67 15.51 -4.79 1.10
N ARG A 68 15.69 -5.26 2.34
CA ARG A 68 16.68 -6.30 2.66
C ARG A 68 16.21 -7.65 2.12
N VAL A 69 16.90 -8.17 1.12
CA VAL A 69 16.59 -9.48 0.51
C VAL A 69 16.97 -10.61 1.47
N ARG A 70 15.98 -11.43 1.86
CA ARG A 70 16.15 -12.57 2.78
C ARG A 70 16.41 -13.90 2.05
N LEU A 71 17.26 -13.86 1.03
CA LEU A 71 17.67 -15.05 0.29
C LEU A 71 18.98 -15.59 0.83
N HIS A 72 19.03 -16.90 1.03
CA HIS A 72 20.19 -17.60 1.57
C HIS A 72 20.66 -18.69 0.60
N PRO A 73 21.97 -18.88 0.45
CA PRO A 73 22.48 -19.97 -0.38
C PRO A 73 22.11 -21.31 0.28
N THR A 74 21.46 -22.19 -0.48
CA THR A 74 21.11 -23.55 -0.03
C THR A 74 22.33 -24.47 -0.12
N LEU A 75 23.11 -24.32 -1.19
CA LEU A 75 24.39 -24.98 -1.40
C LEU A 75 25.52 -24.10 -0.84
N CYS A 76 26.60 -24.73 -0.37
CA CYS A 76 27.74 -24.01 0.23
C CYS A 76 27.36 -23.15 1.45
N ARG A 77 26.34 -23.59 2.22
CA ARG A 77 25.87 -22.86 3.40
C ARG A 77 26.97 -22.69 4.43
N ASP A 78 27.87 -23.64 4.62
CA ASP A 78 28.88 -23.59 5.69
C ASP A 78 30.12 -22.77 5.30
N ASN A 79 30.33 -22.54 4.01
CA ASN A 79 31.41 -21.69 3.51
C ASN A 79 31.13 -20.20 3.80
N VAL A 80 31.89 -19.63 4.74
CA VAL A 80 31.77 -18.23 5.20
C VAL A 80 32.04 -17.23 4.07
N GLU A 81 33.02 -17.51 3.21
CA GLU A 81 33.43 -16.63 2.12
C GLU A 81 32.34 -16.57 1.04
N HIS A 82 31.81 -17.74 0.65
CA HIS A 82 30.70 -17.83 -0.30
C HIS A 82 29.47 -17.07 0.19
N ARG A 83 29.10 -17.27 1.46
CA ARG A 83 28.03 -16.50 2.10
C ARG A 83 28.29 -14.99 2.00
N THR A 84 29.48 -14.55 2.38
CA THR A 84 29.85 -13.13 2.35
C THR A 84 29.70 -12.52 0.95
N ILE A 85 30.16 -13.23 -0.09
CA ILE A 85 30.01 -12.79 -1.49
C ILE A 85 28.52 -12.75 -1.89
N TRP A 86 27.76 -13.79 -1.54
CA TRP A 86 26.31 -13.87 -1.83
C TRP A 86 25.56 -12.64 -1.29
N TYR A 87 25.79 -12.26 -0.03
CA TYR A 87 25.11 -11.09 0.53
C TYR A 87 25.61 -9.78 -0.05
N LYS A 88 26.89 -9.66 -0.41
CA LYS A 88 27.39 -8.48 -1.14
C LYS A 88 26.63 -8.27 -2.44
N ILE A 89 26.31 -9.35 -3.17
CA ILE A 89 25.50 -9.28 -4.40
C ILE A 89 24.07 -8.83 -4.09
N LEU A 90 23.42 -9.42 -3.09
CA LEU A 90 22.05 -9.04 -2.70
C LEU A 90 21.96 -7.59 -2.21
N ASN A 91 22.95 -7.13 -1.45
CA ASN A 91 23.04 -5.76 -0.98
C ASN A 91 23.20 -4.79 -2.14
N LYS A 92 24.08 -5.11 -3.09
CA LYS A 92 24.24 -4.33 -4.31
C LYS A 92 22.92 -4.23 -5.08
N CYS A 93 22.22 -5.35 -5.29
CA CYS A 93 20.90 -5.34 -5.91
C CYS A 93 19.91 -4.44 -5.16
N SER A 94 19.88 -4.50 -3.82
CA SER A 94 19.00 -3.66 -3.01
C SER A 94 19.33 -2.16 -3.16
N VAL A 95 20.62 -1.81 -3.23
CA VAL A 95 21.09 -0.45 -3.51
C VAL A 95 20.68 0.00 -4.91
N ASP A 96 20.87 -0.84 -5.92
CA ASP A 96 20.49 -0.53 -7.30
C ASP A 96 18.96 -0.31 -7.42
N LEU A 97 18.15 -1.09 -6.69
CA LEU A 97 16.69 -0.88 -6.60
C LEU A 97 16.32 0.46 -5.95
N MET A 98 17.08 0.90 -4.94
CA MET A 98 16.87 2.23 -4.35
C MET A 98 17.16 3.34 -5.36
N VAL A 99 18.26 3.23 -6.10
CA VAL A 99 18.65 4.20 -7.14
C VAL A 99 17.61 4.24 -8.26
N LEU A 100 17.17 3.08 -8.75
CA LEU A 100 16.10 2.96 -9.75
C LEU A 100 14.81 3.64 -9.29
N THR A 101 14.45 3.45 -8.01
CA THR A 101 13.25 4.07 -7.42
C THR A 101 13.39 5.59 -7.34
N ILE A 102 14.54 6.09 -6.91
CA ILE A 102 14.82 7.54 -6.87
C ILE A 102 14.70 8.15 -8.27
N GLU A 103 15.35 7.55 -9.26
CA GLU A 103 15.36 8.05 -10.63
C GLU A 103 13.94 8.08 -11.22
N SER A 104 13.16 7.01 -11.03
CA SER A 104 11.78 6.92 -11.50
C SER A 104 10.90 7.98 -10.84
N LEU A 105 11.02 8.16 -9.53
CA LEU A 105 10.25 9.17 -8.80
C LEU A 105 10.64 10.60 -9.17
N GLN A 106 11.91 10.90 -9.46
CA GLN A 106 12.33 12.23 -9.91
C GLN A 106 11.70 12.60 -11.26
N LYS A 107 11.64 11.65 -12.20
CA LYS A 107 10.97 11.82 -13.50
C LYS A 107 9.48 12.10 -13.32
N GLU A 108 8.79 11.30 -12.51
CA GLU A 108 7.36 11.48 -12.24
C GLU A 108 7.07 12.76 -11.45
N LEU A 109 7.93 13.13 -10.49
CA LEU A 109 7.81 14.37 -9.73
C LEU A 109 7.84 15.60 -10.65
N THR A 110 8.69 15.59 -11.67
CA THR A 110 8.77 16.68 -12.66
C THR A 110 7.48 16.81 -13.46
N LYS A 111 6.80 15.69 -13.79
CA LYS A 111 5.48 15.71 -14.44
C LYS A 111 4.42 16.22 -13.48
N LEU A 112 4.40 15.71 -12.26
CA LEU A 112 3.44 16.09 -11.22
C LEU A 112 3.49 17.58 -10.90
N ILE A 113 4.67 18.19 -10.85
CA ILE A 113 4.81 19.64 -10.63
C ILE A 113 4.10 20.44 -11.74
N LYS A 114 4.18 19.98 -13.00
CA LYS A 114 3.47 20.62 -14.12
C LYS A 114 1.96 20.43 -14.01
N GLU A 115 1.50 19.25 -13.61
CA GLU A 115 0.07 18.96 -13.37
C GLU A 115 -0.52 19.82 -12.23
N ILE A 116 0.26 20.01 -11.15
CA ILE A 116 -0.11 20.88 -10.04
C ILE A 116 -0.25 22.32 -10.53
N ALA A 117 0.75 22.86 -11.24
CA ALA A 117 0.71 24.22 -11.75
C ALA A 117 -0.50 24.46 -12.67
N ALA A 118 -0.84 23.48 -13.52
CA ALA A 118 -2.03 23.55 -14.37
C ALA A 118 -3.34 23.55 -13.55
N THR A 119 -3.43 22.70 -12.52
CA THR A 119 -4.61 22.61 -11.64
C THR A 119 -4.75 23.87 -10.76
N GLU A 120 -3.64 24.48 -10.34
CA GLU A 120 -3.64 25.77 -9.63
C GLU A 120 -4.16 26.91 -10.51
N GLN A 121 -3.78 26.94 -11.79
CA GLN A 121 -4.28 27.92 -12.74
C GLN A 121 -5.77 27.72 -13.03
N GLU A 122 -6.21 26.47 -13.15
CA GLU A 122 -7.63 26.11 -13.33
C GLU A 122 -8.46 26.58 -12.13
N LEU A 123 -8.01 26.31 -10.91
CA LEU A 123 -8.67 26.77 -9.69
C LEU A 123 -8.73 28.31 -9.61
N ALA A 124 -7.65 28.99 -10.01
CA ALA A 124 -7.60 30.45 -10.05
C ALA A 124 -8.55 31.09 -11.08
N ALA A 125 -8.90 30.36 -12.14
CA ALA A 125 -9.85 30.85 -13.14
C ALA A 125 -11.31 30.73 -12.69
N VAL A 126 -11.62 29.79 -11.78
CA VAL A 126 -12.99 29.47 -11.35
C VAL A 126 -13.34 30.14 -10.01
N THR A 127 -12.37 30.36 -9.14
CA THR A 127 -12.59 30.88 -7.78
C THR A 127 -12.40 32.40 -7.69
N ALA A 128 -13.26 33.07 -6.93
CA ALA A 128 -13.09 34.49 -6.59
C ALA A 128 -11.82 34.72 -5.76
N SER A 129 -11.13 35.85 -5.97
CA SER A 129 -9.80 36.11 -5.37
C SER A 129 -9.75 35.97 -3.85
N THR A 130 -10.78 36.38 -3.12
CA THR A 130 -10.83 36.31 -1.64
C THR A 130 -11.00 34.87 -1.14
N ASP A 131 -11.84 34.09 -1.80
CA ASP A 131 -12.13 32.70 -1.41
C ASP A 131 -10.94 31.80 -1.74
N LEU A 132 -10.25 32.10 -2.85
CA LEU A 132 -9.03 31.41 -3.28
C LEU A 132 -7.92 31.49 -2.23
N GLU A 133 -7.68 32.66 -1.64
CA GLU A 133 -6.65 32.83 -0.61
C GLU A 133 -6.95 32.00 0.64
N THR A 134 -8.21 32.01 1.08
CA THR A 134 -8.63 31.21 2.25
C THR A 134 -8.50 29.71 1.99
N LEU A 135 -8.88 29.25 0.80
CA LEU A 135 -8.77 27.86 0.38
C LEU A 135 -7.31 27.41 0.27
N LYS A 136 -6.45 28.22 -0.35
CA LYS A 136 -5.00 27.94 -0.42
C LYS A 136 -4.39 27.82 0.97
N LYS A 137 -4.72 28.74 1.89
CA LYS A 137 -4.26 28.68 3.27
C LYS A 137 -4.69 27.39 3.98
N GLN A 138 -5.95 26.98 3.82
CA GLN A 138 -6.45 25.74 4.41
C GLN A 138 -5.73 24.50 3.85
N ILE A 139 -5.47 24.47 2.54
CA ILE A 139 -4.70 23.39 1.90
C ILE A 139 -3.28 23.38 2.45
N GLU A 140 -2.61 24.53 2.52
CA GLU A 140 -1.25 24.64 3.06
C GLU A 140 -1.14 24.14 4.51
N ASP A 141 -2.09 24.48 5.37
CA ASP A 141 -2.08 24.04 6.77
C ASP A 141 -2.23 22.51 6.86
N LYS A 142 -3.12 21.91 6.06
CA LYS A 142 -3.22 20.45 5.94
C LYS A 142 -1.94 19.80 5.40
N LEU A 143 -1.26 20.45 4.47
CA LEU A 143 -0.02 19.95 3.89
C LEU A 143 1.14 19.99 4.89
N LYS A 144 1.24 21.05 5.70
CA LYS A 144 2.23 21.15 6.78
C LYS A 144 2.04 20.03 7.81
N GLU A 145 0.80 19.77 8.20
CA GLU A 145 0.48 18.66 9.12
C GLU A 145 0.89 17.32 8.51
N TYR A 146 0.45 17.04 7.29
CA TYR A 146 0.78 15.81 6.57
C TYR A 146 2.29 15.60 6.40
N GLN A 147 3.02 16.68 6.08
CA GLN A 147 4.48 16.65 5.96
C GLN A 147 5.13 16.29 7.30
N ARG A 148 4.73 16.93 8.39
CA ARG A 148 5.28 16.68 9.73
C ARG A 148 5.10 15.23 10.15
N GLU A 149 3.89 14.69 10.04
CA GLU A 149 3.58 13.30 10.37
C GLU A 149 4.42 12.32 9.54
N THR A 150 4.50 12.58 8.23
CA THR A 150 5.25 11.73 7.30
C THR A 150 6.75 11.76 7.58
N GLU A 151 7.30 12.92 7.90
CA GLU A 151 8.70 13.08 8.31
C GLU A 151 9.00 12.34 9.61
N GLU A 152 8.17 12.48 10.64
CA GLU A 152 8.36 11.81 11.92
C GLU A 152 8.39 10.29 11.75
N PHE A 153 7.46 9.75 10.96
CA PHE A 153 7.42 8.32 10.66
C PHE A 153 8.66 7.84 9.90
N LYS A 154 9.15 8.62 8.93
CA LYS A 154 10.38 8.33 8.19
C LYS A 154 11.61 8.39 9.11
N LYS A 155 11.72 9.42 9.97
CA LYS A 155 12.78 9.56 10.97
C LYS A 155 12.79 8.37 11.93
N LYS A 156 11.64 7.94 12.43
CA LYS A 156 11.51 6.76 13.29
C LYS A 156 11.95 5.47 12.59
N LYS A 157 11.56 5.28 11.32
CA LYS A 157 12.01 4.13 10.51
C LYS A 157 13.52 4.17 10.28
N PHE A 158 14.05 5.34 9.92
CA PHE A 158 15.46 5.54 9.67
C PHE A 158 16.29 5.24 10.92
N HIS A 159 15.90 5.79 12.07
CA HIS A 159 16.58 5.54 13.34
C HIS A 159 16.49 4.08 13.78
N ARG A 160 15.33 3.43 13.58
CA ARG A 160 15.19 2.00 13.85
C ARG A 160 16.16 1.17 12.99
N ASP A 161 16.29 1.53 11.71
CA ASP A 161 17.18 0.83 10.81
C ASP A 161 18.65 1.14 11.15
N GLU A 162 18.98 2.35 11.59
CA GLU A 162 20.28 2.73 12.14
C GLU A 162 20.71 1.85 13.32
N LEU A 163 19.80 1.62 14.28
CA LEU A 163 20.05 0.75 15.43
C LEU A 163 20.36 -0.69 15.01
N ASP A 164 19.81 -1.18 13.89
CA ASP A 164 20.18 -2.51 13.37
C ASP A 164 21.63 -2.57 12.93
N TYR A 165 22.12 -1.51 12.28
CA TYR A 165 23.52 -1.42 11.83
C TYR A 165 24.46 -1.24 13.02
N GLN A 166 24.09 -0.45 14.01
CA GLN A 166 24.90 -0.28 15.23
C GLN A 166 25.02 -1.56 16.06
N ARG A 167 24.02 -2.43 16.01
CA ARG A 167 23.98 -3.70 16.77
C ARG A 167 24.39 -4.92 15.94
N ASP A 168 24.84 -4.72 14.70
CA ASP A 168 25.11 -5.80 13.72
C ASP A 168 23.93 -6.78 13.53
N GLN A 169 22.70 -6.30 13.72
CA GLN A 169 21.45 -7.07 13.56
C GLN A 169 20.87 -6.99 12.15
N VAL A 170 21.58 -6.38 11.20
CA VAL A 170 21.16 -6.32 9.78
C VAL A 170 21.06 -7.73 9.20
N TYR A 171 21.98 -8.60 9.61
CA TYR A 171 22.12 -9.98 9.19
C TYR A 171 22.04 -10.88 10.42
N THR A 172 20.85 -11.01 11.01
CA THR A 172 20.61 -11.81 12.23
C THR A 172 21.07 -13.28 12.13
N TRP A 173 21.34 -13.80 10.94
CA TRP A 173 21.89 -15.14 10.74
C TRP A 173 23.40 -15.25 11.00
N TYR A 174 24.17 -14.17 11.18
CA TYR A 174 25.54 -14.28 11.72
C TYR A 174 25.53 -14.77 13.17
N SER A 175 24.44 -14.52 13.90
CA SER A 175 24.21 -15.03 15.25
C SER A 175 23.58 -16.42 15.18
N THR A 176 24.30 -17.37 14.60
CA THR A 176 24.01 -18.80 14.76
C THR A 176 25.12 -19.44 15.58
N ALA A 177 25.28 -18.98 16.82
CA ALA A 177 25.44 -19.94 17.91
C ALA A 177 24.02 -20.24 18.41
N ASP A 178 23.56 -21.48 18.21
CA ASP A 178 22.54 -22.14 19.02
C ASP A 178 21.31 -21.33 19.47
N ASN A 179 20.40 -21.03 18.54
CA ASN A 179 19.01 -21.05 18.96
C ASN A 179 18.08 -21.61 17.89
N ARG A 180 18.05 -22.95 17.87
CA ARG A 180 16.86 -23.73 17.56
C ARG A 180 15.68 -23.18 18.40
N SER A 181 15.04 -22.14 17.90
CA SER A 181 13.62 -21.92 18.18
C SER A 181 12.89 -22.05 16.87
N TYR A 182 12.68 -23.33 16.52
CA TYR A 182 11.49 -23.75 15.82
C TYR A 182 10.31 -23.15 16.59
N ARG A 183 9.87 -21.93 16.21
CA ARG A 183 8.64 -21.38 16.75
C ARG A 183 7.53 -22.26 16.17
N PRO A 184 6.80 -23.02 17.00
CA PRO A 184 5.62 -23.70 16.51
C PRO A 184 4.67 -22.61 16.02
N ASN A 185 4.03 -22.90 14.90
CA ASN A 185 2.91 -22.17 14.34
C ASN A 185 1.97 -21.75 15.50
N ARG A 186 1.97 -20.46 15.84
CA ARG A 186 1.06 -19.94 16.86
C ARG A 186 -0.24 -19.68 16.13
N ASP A 187 -1.09 -20.70 16.15
CA ASP A 187 -2.47 -20.60 15.73
C ASP A 187 -3.09 -19.32 16.29
N THR A 188 -3.75 -18.63 15.39
CA THR A 188 -4.43 -17.36 15.57
C THR A 188 -5.68 -17.63 16.41
N THR A 189 -5.53 -17.73 17.73
CA THR A 189 -6.67 -17.61 18.65
C THR A 189 -6.79 -16.14 19.04
N THR A 190 -7.72 -15.46 18.38
CA THR A 190 -8.26 -14.16 18.71
C THR A 190 -8.80 -14.18 20.14
N GLN A 191 -7.95 -13.89 21.13
CA GLN A 191 -8.43 -13.47 22.45
C GLN A 191 -8.86 -12.01 22.37
N ARG A 192 -10.15 -11.87 22.08
CA ARG A 192 -10.97 -10.68 22.24
C ARG A 192 -10.99 -10.35 23.74
N TRP A 193 -10.27 -9.32 24.14
CA TRP A 193 -10.43 -8.69 25.45
C TRP A 193 -11.82 -8.04 25.49
N ARG A 194 -12.81 -8.76 26.04
CA ARG A 194 -13.99 -8.18 26.65
C ARG A 194 -13.70 -8.15 28.14
N SER A 195 -13.40 -6.96 28.66
CA SER A 195 -13.61 -6.70 30.09
C SER A 195 -15.05 -6.25 30.23
N ASP A 196 -15.86 -7.09 30.83
CA ASP A 196 -17.17 -6.74 31.35
C ASP A 196 -16.97 -5.80 32.54
N THR A 197 -17.48 -4.58 32.42
CA THR A 197 -17.81 -3.74 33.57
C THR A 197 -19.28 -3.38 33.43
N GLU A 198 -20.11 -3.97 34.28
CA GLU A 198 -21.54 -3.70 34.37
C GLU A 198 -21.82 -2.38 35.13
N GLY A 199 -22.85 -1.65 34.65
CA GLY A 199 -23.60 -0.62 35.37
C GLY A 199 -23.07 0.82 35.21
N ALA A 200 -23.84 1.83 34.80
CA ALA A 200 -25.26 1.94 34.51
C ALA A 200 -25.54 3.27 33.77
N THR A 201 -26.73 3.34 33.16
CA THR A 201 -27.58 4.52 32.89
C THR A 201 -27.25 5.50 31.73
N SER A 202 -28.08 5.35 30.68
CA SER A 202 -28.86 6.38 29.95
C SER A 202 -28.15 7.50 29.16
N SER A 203 -28.25 7.47 27.83
CA SER A 203 -29.32 8.13 27.05
C SER A 203 -28.93 8.30 25.57
N SER A 204 -29.88 7.93 24.69
CA SER A 204 -30.18 8.44 23.34
C SER A 204 -29.07 9.04 22.46
N SER A 205 -28.83 8.46 21.28
CA SER A 205 -29.43 8.92 20.00
C SER A 205 -28.74 8.29 18.79
N ALA A 206 -29.53 8.07 17.76
CA ALA A 206 -29.20 7.36 16.53
C ALA A 206 -28.29 8.16 15.59
N SER A 207 -27.41 7.48 14.86
CA SER A 207 -27.40 7.48 13.39
C SER A 207 -26.22 6.67 12.82
N SER A 208 -26.61 5.65 12.07
CA SER A 208 -25.98 5.08 10.87
C SER A 208 -24.71 5.74 10.32
N SER A 209 -23.61 4.97 10.26
CA SER A 209 -22.67 5.06 9.14
C SER A 209 -22.25 3.66 8.68
N SER A 210 -22.59 3.39 7.43
CA SER A 210 -22.31 2.15 6.71
C SER A 210 -20.81 2.03 6.44
N GLY A 211 -20.13 1.17 7.19
CA GLY A 211 -18.76 0.75 6.90
C GLY A 211 -18.76 -0.27 5.77
N MET A 212 -18.20 0.09 4.62
CA MET A 212 -18.02 -0.83 3.50
C MET A 212 -17.02 -1.92 3.86
N THR A 213 -17.50 -3.16 3.86
CA THR A 213 -16.73 -4.40 3.94
C THR A 213 -16.00 -4.63 2.62
N PHE A 214 -14.70 -4.37 2.61
CA PHE A 214 -13.82 -4.45 1.42
C PHE A 214 -13.51 -5.89 0.94
N LEU A 215 -14.06 -6.96 1.50
CA LEU A 215 -13.84 -8.31 0.95
C LEU A 215 -15.08 -9.19 1.08
N GLU A 216 -16.10 -8.90 0.25
CA GLU A 216 -17.14 -9.88 -0.04
C GLU A 216 -17.43 -9.96 -1.55
N ARG A 217 -16.98 -11.09 -2.11
CA ARG A 217 -17.64 -11.86 -3.18
C ARG A 217 -17.48 -11.40 -4.64
N GLY A 218 -16.39 -11.86 -5.25
CA GLY A 218 -16.35 -12.22 -6.67
C GLY A 218 -16.65 -13.71 -6.84
N THR A 219 -17.89 -14.01 -7.22
CA THR A 219 -18.42 -15.30 -7.68
C THR A 219 -17.65 -15.80 -8.91
N ARG A 220 -17.16 -17.04 -8.86
CA ARG A 220 -16.74 -17.78 -10.05
C ARG A 220 -17.97 -18.23 -10.80
N HIS A 221 -18.05 -17.87 -12.08
CA HIS A 221 -19.00 -18.42 -13.03
C HIS A 221 -18.55 -19.84 -13.44
N GLU A 222 -19.43 -20.82 -13.25
CA GLU A 222 -19.46 -22.07 -14.00
C GLU A 222 -20.16 -21.84 -15.34
N GLU A 223 -19.63 -22.47 -16.40
CA GLU A 223 -20.32 -23.37 -17.36
C GLU A 223 -19.22 -23.91 -18.30
N ALA A 224 -18.78 -25.17 -18.16
CA ALA A 224 -19.38 -26.42 -18.66
C ALA A 224 -19.08 -26.68 -20.15
N SER A 225 -18.17 -27.61 -20.44
CA SER A 225 -18.37 -28.67 -21.45
C SER A 225 -17.26 -29.75 -21.39
N GLY A 226 -17.70 -30.99 -21.15
CA GLY A 226 -17.21 -32.14 -21.93
C GLY A 226 -16.17 -33.08 -21.32
N GLY A 227 -16.61 -34.30 -20.99
CA GLY A 227 -15.82 -35.52 -21.26
C GLY A 227 -15.29 -36.25 -20.03
N GLY A 228 -16.06 -37.23 -19.55
CA GLY A 228 -15.63 -38.13 -18.47
C GLY A 228 -14.56 -39.13 -18.91
N VAL A 229 -13.95 -39.78 -17.91
CA VAL A 229 -13.72 -41.24 -17.85
C VAL A 229 -13.22 -41.55 -16.43
N THR A 230 -13.89 -42.52 -15.81
CA THR A 230 -13.62 -43.08 -14.49
C THR A 230 -12.41 -44.01 -14.53
N THR A 231 -11.44 -43.84 -13.62
CA THR A 231 -10.60 -44.97 -13.17
C THR A 231 -10.28 -44.87 -11.69
N ARG A 232 -10.79 -45.87 -10.98
CA ARG A 232 -10.68 -46.19 -9.57
C ARG A 232 -9.32 -46.87 -9.35
N GLY A 233 -8.44 -46.27 -8.55
CA GLY A 233 -7.09 -46.78 -8.26
C GLY A 233 -6.79 -46.77 -6.77
N THR A 234 -6.69 -47.98 -6.22
CA THR A 234 -6.47 -48.44 -4.86
C THR A 234 -5.39 -47.71 -4.04
N ARG A 235 -5.75 -47.33 -2.80
CA ARG A 235 -4.88 -46.80 -1.73
C ARG A 235 -4.35 -47.98 -0.90
N GLU A 236 -3.10 -48.38 -1.12
CA GLU A 236 -2.42 -49.37 -0.30
C GLU A 236 -1.82 -48.77 0.99
N LYS A 237 -2.17 -49.39 2.10
CA LYS A 237 -1.69 -49.13 3.46
C LYS A 237 -0.23 -49.57 3.58
N ARG A 238 0.71 -48.65 3.82
CA ARG A 238 2.02 -49.02 4.37
C ARG A 238 1.94 -49.11 5.90
N GLN A 239 2.22 -50.31 6.37
CA GLN A 239 2.14 -50.78 7.75
C GLN A 239 3.25 -50.16 8.63
N GLY A 240 2.93 -50.04 9.92
CA GLY A 240 3.77 -49.45 10.95
C GLY A 240 5.02 -50.27 11.26
N ARG A 241 6.09 -49.55 11.62
CA ARG A 241 7.30 -50.11 12.23
C ARG A 241 7.04 -50.47 13.70
N PRO A 242 7.52 -51.62 14.20
CA PRO A 242 7.45 -51.97 15.62
C PRO A 242 8.53 -51.22 16.44
N PRO A 243 8.29 -51.01 17.75
CA PRO A 243 9.22 -50.30 18.63
C PRO A 243 10.38 -51.19 19.06
N GLN A 244 11.60 -50.67 18.98
CA GLN A 244 12.80 -51.35 19.48
C GLN A 244 12.86 -51.28 21.02
N SER A 245 12.98 -52.45 21.65
CA SER A 245 13.20 -52.60 23.09
C SER A 245 14.60 -52.13 23.49
N ARG A 246 14.66 -51.33 24.55
CA ARG A 246 15.88 -51.08 25.32
C ARG A 246 16.43 -52.38 25.91
N ARG A 247 17.73 -52.63 25.77
CA ARG A 247 18.49 -53.50 26.67
C ARG A 247 19.56 -52.66 27.36
N ASN A 248 19.47 -52.64 28.68
CA ASN A 248 20.57 -52.31 29.57
C ASN A 248 21.59 -53.46 29.53
N LEU A 249 22.86 -53.10 29.51
CA LEU A 249 23.95 -53.66 30.31
C LEU A 249 25.06 -52.61 30.35
#